data_AF-A0A6H1WRZ9-F1
#
_entry.id   AF-A0A6H1WRZ9-F1
#
_cell.length_a   1.000
_cell.length_b   1.000
_cell.length_c   1.000
_cell.angle_alpha   90.00
_cell.angle_beta   90.00
_cell.angle_gamma   90.00
#
_symmetry.space_group_name_H-M   'P 1'
#
loop_
_entity.id
_entity.type
_entity.pdbx_description
1 polymer ?
#
loop_
_entity_poly.entity_id
_entity_poly.type
_entity_poly.pdbx_seq_one_letter_code
_entity_poly.pdbx_strand_id
1 'polypeptide(L)'
;MAYQWLPPSEKHQPLWPGECVEIRELPNGLRLEIWDYSRRLAGDRWLVGLLIQIPIRPSREHFSSPELYERFVREEGLFYYRYRKERHFVDEREREAVFFSLKENFLRAALDYLSHPEFAERFLATEVPLYERRIQWEEEVRRREEEAERLEELWRDRPL
;
A
#
# COMPACT_ATOMS: atom_id res chain seq x y z
N MET A 1 7.25 11.23 -11.02
CA MET A 1 6.85 9.94 -10.41
C MET A 1 5.54 9.51 -11.06
N ALA A 2 5.43 8.25 -11.49
CA ALA A 2 4.17 7.74 -12.02
C ALA A 2 3.17 7.59 -10.86
N TYR A 3 2.01 8.24 -10.99
CA TYR A 3 0.93 8.14 -10.00
C TYR A 3 0.54 6.67 -9.77
N GLN A 4 0.48 6.24 -8.51
CA GLN A 4 -0.02 4.92 -8.13
C GLN A 4 -1.47 5.05 -7.70
N TRP A 5 -2.37 4.32 -8.36
CA TRP A 5 -3.76 4.29 -7.94
C TRP A 5 -3.89 3.44 -6.67
N LEU A 6 -4.57 3.98 -5.66
CA LEU A 6 -4.92 3.30 -4.42
C LEU A 6 -6.43 3.44 -4.19
N PRO A 7 -7.07 2.48 -3.49
CA PRO A 7 -8.47 2.60 -3.13
C PRO A 7 -8.72 3.84 -2.28
N PRO A 8 -9.92 4.44 -2.37
CA PRO A 8 -10.28 5.56 -1.50
C PRO A 8 -10.24 5.14 -0.04
N SER A 9 -9.70 6.03 0.81
CA SER A 9 -9.65 5.90 2.28
C SER A 9 -9.83 7.27 2.93
N GLU A 10 -9.95 7.33 4.26
CA GLU A 10 -10.01 8.61 4.99
C GLU A 10 -8.80 9.52 4.71
N LYS A 11 -7.65 8.92 4.39
CA LYS A 11 -6.37 9.63 4.17
C LYS A 11 -6.03 9.81 2.69
N HIS A 12 -6.77 9.17 1.78
CA HIS A 12 -6.44 9.15 0.36
C HIS A 12 -7.67 9.19 -0.52
N GLN A 13 -7.72 10.17 -1.43
CA GLN A 13 -8.69 10.22 -2.51
C GLN A 13 -7.97 10.00 -3.85
N PRO A 14 -8.34 8.99 -4.65
CA PRO A 14 -7.67 8.76 -5.91
C PRO A 14 -8.06 9.81 -6.96
N LEU A 15 -7.16 10.07 -7.91
CA LEU A 15 -7.36 11.04 -8.99
C LEU A 15 -8.53 10.68 -9.91
N TRP A 16 -8.91 9.41 -9.95
CA TRP A 16 -10.10 8.91 -10.63
C TRP A 16 -10.69 7.75 -9.82
N PRO A 17 -12.00 7.49 -9.95
CA PRO A 17 -12.65 6.46 -9.17
C PRO A 17 -12.20 5.06 -9.58
N GLY A 18 -12.42 4.12 -8.67
CA GLY A 18 -12.38 2.68 -8.94
C GLY A 18 -13.37 1.99 -8.01
N GLU A 19 -13.68 0.74 -8.31
CA GLU A 19 -14.71 -0.04 -7.64
C GLU A 19 -14.13 -1.34 -7.09
N CYS A 20 -14.53 -1.69 -5.87
CA CYS A 20 -14.24 -3.01 -5.30
C CYS A 20 -15.22 -4.01 -5.93
N VAL A 21 -14.80 -4.65 -7.01
CA VAL A 21 -15.66 -5.55 -7.79
C VAL A 21 -15.84 -6.91 -7.13
N GLU A 22 -14.93 -7.31 -6.24
CA GLU A 22 -15.00 -8.62 -5.59
C GLU A 22 -14.24 -8.64 -4.25
N ILE A 23 -14.81 -9.33 -3.27
CA ILE A 23 -14.19 -9.63 -1.97
C ILE A 23 -14.27 -11.14 -1.76
N ARG A 24 -13.14 -11.76 -1.41
CA ARG A 24 -13.04 -13.18 -1.11
C ARG A 24 -12.41 -13.40 0.26
N GLU A 25 -13.03 -14.25 1.07
CA GLU A 25 -12.39 -14.82 2.25
C GLU A 25 -11.50 -15.99 1.84
N LEU A 26 -10.23 -15.95 2.25
CA LEU A 26 -9.26 -16.99 2.00
C LEU A 26 -9.28 -18.04 3.12
N PRO A 27 -8.88 -19.29 2.85
CA PRO A 27 -8.82 -20.37 3.86
C PRO A 27 -8.03 -20.04 5.14
N ASN A 28 -7.05 -19.12 5.06
CA ASN A 28 -6.27 -18.64 6.20
C ASN A 28 -6.93 -17.48 6.97
N GLY A 29 -8.18 -17.13 6.64
CA GLY A 29 -8.94 -16.06 7.30
C GLY A 29 -8.60 -14.65 6.83
N LEU A 30 -7.79 -14.51 5.78
CA LEU A 30 -7.50 -13.21 5.17
C LEU A 30 -8.57 -12.83 4.15
N ARG A 31 -8.80 -11.53 4.04
CA ARG A 31 -9.73 -10.96 3.05
C ARG A 31 -8.96 -10.47 1.82
N LEU A 32 -9.25 -11.04 0.66
CA LEU A 32 -8.73 -10.59 -0.62
C LEU A 32 -9.74 -9.67 -1.29
N GLU A 33 -9.30 -8.46 -1.61
CA GLU A 33 -10.08 -7.43 -2.30
C GLU A 33 -9.57 -7.28 -3.73
N ILE A 34 -10.49 -7.23 -4.69
CA ILE A 34 -10.21 -7.04 -6.10
C ILE A 34 -10.87 -5.74 -6.53
N TRP A 35 -10.06 -4.82 -7.03
CA TRP A 35 -10.48 -3.50 -7.45
C TRP A 35 -10.27 -3.31 -8.95
N ASP A 36 -11.30 -2.80 -9.60
CA ASP A 36 -11.24 -2.27 -10.96
C ASP A 36 -11.12 -0.75 -10.91
N TYR A 37 -9.99 -0.22 -11.35
CA TYR A 37 -9.77 1.23 -11.48
C TYR A 37 -9.56 1.64 -12.94
N SER A 38 -10.13 0.87 -13.86
CA SER A 38 -10.13 1.16 -15.28
C SER A 38 -10.73 2.54 -15.56
N ARG A 39 -10.11 3.26 -16.48
CA ARG A 39 -10.58 4.58 -16.90
C ARG A 39 -10.37 4.81 -18.38
N ARG A 40 -11.22 5.64 -18.96
CA ARG A 40 -11.04 6.12 -20.34
C ARG A 40 -9.85 7.08 -20.39
N LEU A 41 -8.99 6.90 -21.39
CA LEU A 41 -7.84 7.76 -21.66
C LEU A 41 -8.18 8.81 -22.72
N ALA A 42 -8.58 8.36 -23.91
CA ALA A 42 -8.95 9.22 -25.04
C ALA A 42 -9.81 8.45 -26.05
N GLY A 43 -10.89 9.06 -26.55
CA GLY A 43 -11.79 8.40 -27.50
C GLY A 43 -12.33 7.09 -26.94
N ASP A 44 -12.10 5.98 -27.67
CA ASP A 44 -12.45 4.61 -27.30
C ASP A 44 -11.32 3.87 -26.56
N ARG A 45 -10.24 4.56 -26.20
CA ARG A 45 -9.05 3.95 -25.58
C ARG A 45 -9.12 4.01 -24.07
N TRP A 46 -8.98 2.85 -23.45
CA TRP A 46 -9.04 2.65 -22.01
C TRP A 46 -7.67 2.26 -21.43
N LEU A 47 -7.46 2.69 -20.20
CA LEU A 47 -6.58 2.02 -19.24
C LEU A 47 -7.45 0.99 -18.53
N VAL A 48 -7.04 -0.27 -18.55
CA VAL A 48 -7.62 -1.33 -17.74
C VAL A 48 -6.71 -1.56 -16.54
N GLY A 49 -7.21 -1.32 -15.34
CA GLY A 49 -6.44 -1.30 -14.10
C GLY A 49 -6.98 -2.30 -13.09
N LEU A 50 -6.15 -3.27 -12.71
CA LEU A 50 -6.43 -4.26 -11.67
C LEU A 50 -5.57 -3.99 -10.45
N LEU A 51 -6.21 -3.84 -9.29
CA LEU A 51 -5.53 -3.86 -8.00
C LEU A 51 -6.08 -5.03 -7.17
N ILE A 52 -5.17 -5.86 -6.70
CA ILE A 52 -5.45 -6.85 -5.65
C ILE A 52 -4.88 -6.32 -4.35
N GLN A 53 -5.67 -6.37 -3.29
CA GLN A 53 -5.29 -5.90 -1.97
C GLN A 53 -5.68 -6.90 -0.89
N ILE A 54 -4.80 -7.13 0.09
CA ILE A 54 -5.13 -7.87 1.32
C ILE A 54 -4.72 -7.00 2.51
N PRO A 55 -5.68 -6.51 3.32
CA PRO A 55 -5.38 -5.89 4.61
C PRO A 55 -4.90 -6.96 5.60
N ILE A 56 -3.74 -6.73 6.20
CA ILE A 56 -3.13 -7.61 7.20
C ILE A 56 -2.91 -6.80 8.48
N ARG A 57 -3.51 -7.27 9.57
CA ARG A 57 -3.41 -6.64 10.88
C ARG A 57 -2.26 -7.30 11.66
N PRO A 58 -1.18 -6.57 11.98
CA PRO A 58 -0.15 -7.10 12.85
C PRO A 58 -0.63 -7.15 14.31
N SER A 59 -0.05 -8.05 15.08
CA SER A 59 -0.13 -8.04 16.55
C SER A 59 1.06 -7.29 17.16
N ARG A 60 0.96 -6.95 18.45
CA ARG A 60 2.03 -6.29 19.22
C ARG A 60 3.36 -7.06 19.18
N GLU A 61 3.31 -8.39 19.11
CA GLU A 61 4.48 -9.27 19.14
C GLU A 61 5.35 -9.18 17.88
N HIS A 62 4.81 -8.64 16.79
CA HIS A 62 5.57 -8.45 15.56
C HIS A 62 6.55 -7.28 15.62
N PHE A 63 6.36 -6.35 16.56
CA PHE A 63 7.14 -5.13 16.69
C PHE A 63 8.26 -5.30 17.73
N SER A 64 9.37 -4.60 17.52
CA SER A 64 10.50 -4.60 18.45
C SER A 64 10.19 -3.87 19.76
N SER A 65 9.22 -2.97 19.77
CA SER A 65 8.73 -2.31 20.98
C SER A 65 7.22 -2.04 20.96
N PRO A 66 6.56 -2.01 22.14
CA PRO A 66 5.16 -1.62 22.27
C PRO A 66 4.84 -0.24 21.70
N GLU A 67 5.74 0.72 21.86
CA GLU A 67 5.55 2.11 21.44
C GLU A 67 5.47 2.21 19.91
N LEU A 68 6.26 1.40 19.20
CA LEU A 68 6.22 1.32 17.73
C LEU A 68 4.90 0.72 17.23
N TYR A 69 4.38 -0.31 17.91
CA TYR A 69 3.06 -0.87 17.62
C TYR A 69 1.94 0.15 17.85
N GLU A 70 1.94 0.86 18.98
CA GLU A 70 0.94 1.88 19.29
C GLU A 70 0.97 3.03 18.29
N ARG A 71 2.19 3.45 17.88
CA ARG A 71 2.37 4.44 16.82
C ARG A 71 1.80 3.94 15.50
N PHE A 72 2.09 2.69 15.12
CA PHE A 72 1.57 2.08 13.90
C PHE A 72 0.04 2.02 13.90
N VAL A 73 -0.59 1.63 15.00
CA VAL A 73 -2.06 1.55 15.10
C VAL A 73 -2.70 2.93 14.88
N ARG A 74 -2.09 3.99 15.38
CA ARG A 74 -2.57 5.38 15.21
C ARG A 74 -2.35 5.92 13.80
N GLU A 75 -1.21 5.59 13.19
CA GLU A 75 -0.80 6.16 11.90
C GLU A 75 -1.30 5.36 10.69
N GLU A 76 -1.27 4.04 10.74
CA GLU A 76 -1.50 3.17 9.58
C GLU A 76 -2.60 2.13 9.87
N GLY A 77 -2.53 1.46 11.03
CA GLY A 77 -3.50 0.47 11.51
C GLY A 77 -3.45 -0.90 10.80
N LEU A 78 -3.14 -0.92 9.50
CA LEU A 78 -3.07 -2.11 8.66
C LEU A 78 -1.89 -2.03 7.70
N PHE A 79 -1.24 -3.16 7.48
CA PHE A 79 -0.38 -3.32 6.31
C PHE A 79 -1.23 -3.84 5.15
N TYR A 80 -0.84 -3.49 3.93
CA TYR A 80 -1.55 -3.92 2.74
C TYR A 80 -0.60 -4.64 1.80
N TYR A 81 -0.80 -5.94 1.61
CA TYR A 81 -0.25 -6.60 0.44
C TYR A 81 -0.99 -6.06 -0.79
N ARG A 82 -0.26 -5.55 -1.78
CA ARG A 82 -0.84 -5.00 -3.01
C ARG A 82 -0.15 -5.56 -4.24
N TYR A 83 -0.96 -6.08 -5.17
CA TYR A 83 -0.52 -6.42 -6.52
C TYR A 83 -1.27 -5.56 -7.52
N ARG A 84 -0.55 -4.93 -8.43
CA ARG A 84 -1.11 -4.02 -9.42
C ARG A 84 -0.76 -4.46 -10.84
N LYS A 85 -1.74 -4.43 -11.74
CA LYS A 85 -1.53 -4.71 -13.16
C LYS A 85 -2.36 -3.80 -14.05
N GLU A 86 -1.71 -3.20 -15.04
CA GLU A 86 -2.33 -2.26 -15.97
C GLU A 86 -2.13 -2.71 -17.42
N ARG A 87 -3.12 -2.39 -18.26
CA ARG A 87 -3.05 -2.44 -19.72
C ARG A 87 -3.53 -1.10 -20.26
N HIS A 88 -2.74 -0.48 -21.12
CA HIS A 88 -3.08 0.79 -21.75
C HIS A 88 -3.58 0.58 -23.17
N PHE A 89 -4.32 1.57 -23.69
CA PHE A 89 -4.81 1.62 -25.06
C PHE A 89 -5.73 0.47 -25.46
N VAL A 90 -6.44 -0.10 -24.48
CA VAL A 90 -7.43 -1.17 -24.71
C VAL A 90 -8.67 -0.57 -25.39
N ASP A 91 -9.20 -1.25 -26.39
CA ASP A 91 -10.47 -0.85 -27.00
C ASP A 91 -11.61 -0.97 -25.99
N GLU A 92 -12.54 -0.02 -25.97
CA GLU A 92 -13.69 -0.01 -25.07
C GLU A 92 -14.47 -1.33 -25.09
N ARG A 93 -14.57 -1.98 -26.26
CA ARG A 93 -15.28 -3.26 -26.44
C ARG A 93 -14.53 -4.44 -25.81
N GLU A 94 -13.22 -4.30 -25.61
CA GLU A 94 -12.36 -5.35 -25.04
C GLU A 94 -12.09 -5.14 -23.54
N ARG A 95 -12.41 -3.95 -23.00
CA ARG A 95 -12.13 -3.55 -21.61
C ARG A 95 -12.44 -4.65 -20.60
N GLU A 96 -13.66 -5.17 -20.63
CA GLU A 96 -14.15 -6.17 -19.66
C GLU A 96 -13.43 -7.51 -19.81
N ALA A 97 -13.23 -7.97 -21.06
CA ALA A 97 -12.51 -9.21 -21.34
C ALA A 97 -11.05 -9.12 -20.88
N VAL A 98 -10.40 -7.97 -21.08
CA VAL A 98 -9.03 -7.72 -20.61
C VAL A 98 -8.98 -7.70 -19.09
N PHE A 99 -9.90 -6.99 -18.42
CA PHE A 99 -9.94 -6.95 -16.95
C PHE A 99 -10.12 -8.35 -16.36
N PHE A 100 -11.10 -9.10 -16.86
CA PHE A 100 -11.37 -10.47 -16.45
C PHE A 100 -10.14 -11.36 -16.65
N SER A 101 -9.48 -11.26 -17.80
CA SER A 101 -8.24 -12.00 -18.06
C SER A 101 -7.14 -11.67 -17.06
N LEU A 102 -6.91 -10.39 -16.74
CA LEU A 102 -5.93 -9.99 -15.74
C LEU A 102 -6.25 -10.59 -14.36
N LYS A 103 -7.52 -10.53 -13.96
CA LYS A 103 -8.01 -11.07 -12.69
C LYS A 103 -7.80 -12.59 -12.61
N GLU A 104 -8.29 -13.34 -13.58
CA GLU A 104 -8.21 -14.81 -13.59
C GLU A 104 -6.76 -15.30 -13.67
N ASN A 105 -5.93 -14.62 -14.46
CA ASN A 105 -4.50 -14.96 -14.53
C ASN A 105 -3.81 -14.77 -13.18
N PHE A 106 -4.14 -13.70 -12.45
CA PHE A 106 -3.62 -13.48 -11.10
C PHE A 106 -4.12 -14.55 -10.13
N LEU A 107 -5.44 -14.78 -10.08
CA LEU A 107 -6.04 -15.75 -9.15
C LEU A 107 -5.44 -17.14 -9.37
N ARG A 108 -5.34 -17.59 -10.62
CA ARG A 108 -4.72 -18.89 -10.95
C ARG A 108 -3.26 -19.00 -10.49
N ALA A 109 -2.51 -17.91 -10.50
CA ALA A 109 -1.08 -17.93 -10.19
C ALA A 109 -0.77 -17.71 -8.69
N ALA A 110 -1.58 -16.91 -7.99
CA ALA A 110 -1.25 -16.42 -6.66
C ALA A 110 -2.16 -16.95 -5.55
N LEU A 111 -3.36 -17.46 -5.86
CA LEU A 111 -4.36 -17.76 -4.83
C LEU A 111 -3.87 -18.81 -3.82
N ASP A 112 -3.19 -19.86 -4.27
CA ASP A 112 -2.64 -20.89 -3.37
C ASP A 112 -1.61 -20.32 -2.40
N TYR A 113 -0.71 -19.46 -2.91
CA TYR A 113 0.29 -18.80 -2.09
C TYR A 113 -0.33 -17.86 -1.06
N LEU A 114 -1.29 -17.05 -1.48
CA LEU A 114 -1.98 -16.08 -0.61
C LEU A 114 -2.88 -16.75 0.43
N SER A 115 -3.37 -17.95 0.12
CA SER A 115 -4.21 -18.77 1.01
C SER A 115 -3.39 -19.59 2.01
N HIS A 116 -2.06 -19.60 1.90
CA HIS A 116 -1.20 -20.36 2.78
C HIS A 116 -1.29 -19.81 4.23
N PRO A 117 -1.38 -20.67 5.26
CA PRO A 117 -1.50 -20.21 6.66
C PRO A 117 -0.38 -19.26 7.11
N GLU A 118 0.84 -19.50 6.65
CA GLU A 118 2.01 -18.66 7.01
C GLU A 118 2.15 -17.37 6.18
N PHE A 119 1.27 -17.10 5.22
CA PHE A 119 1.43 -15.95 4.33
C PHE A 119 1.46 -14.63 5.11
N ALA A 120 0.53 -14.43 6.05
CA ALA A 120 0.47 -13.22 6.88
C ALA A 120 1.74 -13.04 7.72
N GLU A 121 2.17 -14.08 8.42
CA GLU A 121 3.38 -14.06 9.26
C GLU A 121 4.63 -13.70 8.46
N ARG A 122 4.83 -14.33 7.30
CA ARG A 122 5.98 -14.05 6.42
C ARG A 122 5.95 -12.63 5.85
N PHE A 123 4.74 -12.15 5.51
CA PHE A 123 4.56 -10.78 5.05
C PHE A 123 4.91 -9.77 6.15
N LEU A 124 4.39 -9.97 7.36
CA LEU A 124 4.65 -9.09 8.51
C LEU A 124 6.13 -9.10 8.93
N ALA A 125 6.80 -10.25 8.86
CA ALA A 125 8.25 -10.36 9.08
C ALA A 125 9.08 -9.52 8.11
N THR A 126 8.51 -9.12 6.96
CA THR A 126 9.15 -8.22 6.00
C THR A 126 8.74 -6.77 6.21
N GLU A 127 7.43 -6.50 6.34
CA GLU A 127 6.90 -5.13 6.39
C GLU A 127 7.18 -4.41 7.72
N VAL A 128 7.10 -5.11 8.86
CA VAL A 128 7.30 -4.48 10.17
C VAL A 128 8.73 -3.91 10.31
N PRO A 129 9.80 -4.65 9.99
CA PRO A 129 11.15 -4.09 10.04
C PRO A 129 11.38 -2.91 9.08
N LEU A 130 10.66 -2.83 7.96
CA LEU A 130 10.74 -1.69 7.03
C LEU A 130 10.05 -0.47 7.63
N TYR A 131 8.88 -0.66 8.22
CA TYR A 131 8.18 0.40 8.96
C TYR A 131 9.05 0.94 10.11
N GLU A 132 9.62 0.09 10.95
CA GLU A 132 10.43 0.53 12.09
C GLU A 132 11.66 1.33 11.65
N ARG A 133 12.35 0.88 10.58
CA ARG A 133 13.48 1.64 10.00
C ARG A 133 13.06 3.01 9.49
N ARG A 134 11.88 3.11 8.86
CA ARG A 134 11.34 4.40 8.40
C ARG A 134 11.11 5.34 9.58
N ILE A 135 10.49 4.84 10.64
CA ILE A 135 10.25 5.61 11.86
C ILE A 135 11.55 6.09 12.51
N GLN A 136 12.54 5.20 12.65
CA GLN A 136 13.85 5.55 13.19
C GLN A 136 14.53 6.64 12.35
N TRP A 137 14.51 6.50 11.02
CA TRP A 137 15.06 7.51 10.12
C TRP A 137 14.37 8.88 10.28
N GLU A 138 13.04 8.91 10.35
CA GLU A 138 12.28 10.16 10.56
C GLU A 138 12.66 10.84 11.89
N GLU A 139 12.83 10.06 12.96
CA GLU A 139 13.25 10.58 14.26
C GLU A 139 14.70 11.11 14.25
N GLU A 140 15.61 10.42 13.56
CA GLU A 140 16.99 10.89 13.39
C GLU A 140 17.07 12.18 12.59
N VAL A 141 16.29 12.30 11.51
CA VAL A 141 16.22 13.51 10.69
C VAL A 141 15.69 14.67 11.53
N ARG A 142 14.57 14.49 12.22
CA ARG A 142 13.99 15.50 13.11
C ARG A 142 14.99 15.98 14.16
N ARG A 143 15.69 15.05 14.81
CA ARG A 143 16.69 15.37 15.83
C ARG A 143 17.86 16.20 15.26
N ARG A 144 18.31 15.88 14.03
CA ARG A 144 19.36 16.64 13.36
C ARG A 144 18.92 18.05 12.98
N GLU A 145 17.67 18.21 12.55
CA GLU A 145 17.07 19.51 12.25
C GLU A 145 16.97 20.37 13.51
N GLU A 146 16.48 19.82 14.63
CA GLU A 146 16.41 20.50 15.93
C GLU A 146 17.80 20.90 16.45
N GLU A 147 18.81 20.05 16.27
CA GLU A 147 20.19 20.35 16.64
C GLU A 147 20.80 21.45 15.76
N ALA A 148 20.55 21.40 14.45
CA ALA A 148 21.00 22.41 13.50
C ALA A 148 20.36 23.78 13.82
N GLU A 149 19.06 23.83 14.07
CA GLU A 149 18.35 25.06 14.47
C GLU A 149 18.92 25.63 15.78
N ARG A 150 19.12 24.79 16.80
CA ARG A 150 19.75 25.20 18.06
C ARG A 150 21.16 25.77 17.83
N LEU A 151 21.95 25.15 16.96
CA LEU A 151 23.27 25.64 16.62
C LEU A 151 23.16 26.97 15.88
N GLU A 152 22.31 27.10 14.86
CA GLU A 152 22.09 28.36 14.16
C GLU A 152 21.68 29.50 15.11
N GLU A 153 20.81 29.23 16.09
CA GLU A 153 20.46 30.19 17.14
C GLU A 153 21.68 30.58 17.99
N LEU A 154 22.46 29.59 18.45
CA LEU A 154 23.70 29.83 19.22
C LEU A 154 24.75 30.64 18.45
N TRP A 155 24.84 30.46 17.13
CA TRP A 155 25.78 31.17 16.26
C TRP A 155 25.26 32.52 15.75
N ARG A 156 23.95 32.80 15.85
CA ARG A 156 23.33 34.09 15.49
C ARG A 156 23.81 35.25 16.36
N ASP A 157 24.12 34.98 17.64
CA ASP A 157 24.47 36.00 18.64
C ASP A 157 25.99 36.22 18.80
N ARG A 158 26.84 35.60 17.96
CA ARG A 158 28.30 35.78 18.01
C ARG A 158 28.73 36.98 17.14
N PRO A 159 29.41 38.01 17.69
CA PRO A 159 29.99 39.06 16.87
C PRO A 159 31.14 38.50 16.01
N LEU A 160 31.22 38.97 14.76
CA LEU A 160 32.26 38.64 13.77
C LEU A 160 33.67 38.94 14.28
#